data_AF-A0A950WTH7-F1
#
_entry.id   AF-A0A950WTH7-F1
#
_cell.length_a   1.000
_cell.length_b   1.000
_cell.length_c   1.000
_cell.angle_alpha   90.00
_cell.angle_beta   90.00
_cell.angle_gamma   90.00
#
_symmetry.space_group_name_H-M   'P 1'
#
loop_
_entity.id
_entity.type
_entity.pdbx_description
1 polymer ?
#
loop_
_entity_poly.entity_id
_entity_poly.type
_entity_poly.pdbx_seq_one_letter_code
_entity_poly.pdbx_strand_id
1 'polypeptide(L)'
;MWLSHHYPEDYDRCVVIAGRHVCRRCIVLYPVAILAMGLALAGARWPKSLDPFLLIALPLPGVAEFVLEHLHVIGYRPRLQAVVTVPLGVALGVGFERYLHRHTDPLFWGTVLVYGAVCFASVLVGARGSGARRSPE
;
A
#
# COMPACT_ATOMS: atom_id res chain seq x y z
N MET A 1 -14.39 2.91 -11.35
CA MET A 1 -13.63 2.50 -10.15
C MET A 1 -12.24 3.18 -10.13
N TRP A 2 -12.14 4.51 -10.06
CA TRP A 2 -10.82 5.18 -9.96
C TRP A 2 -10.53 5.65 -8.52
N LEU A 3 -11.56 5.81 -7.68
CA LEU A 3 -11.43 6.42 -6.34
C LEU A 3 -11.71 5.41 -5.20
N SER A 4 -12.66 4.51 -5.41
CA SER A 4 -12.85 3.30 -4.62
C SER A 4 -12.70 2.09 -5.55
N HIS A 5 -11.74 1.21 -5.27
CA HIS A 5 -11.71 -0.14 -5.85
C HIS A 5 -12.58 -1.10 -5.02
N HIS A 6 -13.40 -0.55 -4.12
CA HIS A 6 -14.23 -1.27 -3.18
C HIS A 6 -15.65 -1.36 -3.72
N TYR A 7 -16.26 -2.52 -3.49
CA TYR A 7 -17.69 -2.71 -3.69
C TYR A 7 -18.49 -2.01 -2.55
N PRO A 8 -19.80 -1.77 -2.72
CA PRO A 8 -20.61 -1.10 -1.70
C PRO A 8 -20.53 -1.71 -0.30
N GLU A 9 -20.36 -3.03 -0.21
CA GLU A 9 -20.15 -3.79 1.02
C GLU A 9 -18.86 -3.43 1.79
N ASP A 10 -17.90 -2.78 1.13
CA ASP A 10 -16.56 -2.42 1.63
C ASP A 10 -16.39 -0.89 1.82
N TYR A 11 -17.49 -0.13 1.85
CA TYR A 11 -17.45 1.33 1.94
C TYR A 11 -17.03 1.86 3.32
N ASP A 12 -17.02 1.04 4.37
CA ASP A 12 -16.42 1.36 5.68
C ASP A 12 -14.91 1.68 5.56
N ARG A 13 -14.27 1.12 4.53
CA ARG A 13 -12.87 1.36 4.16
C ARG A 13 -12.66 2.62 3.31
N CYS A 14 -13.73 3.36 3.02
CA CYS A 14 -13.69 4.61 2.28
C CYS A 14 -14.00 5.83 3.17
N VAL A 15 -13.56 7.00 2.71
CA VAL A 15 -14.09 8.32 3.11
C VAL A 15 -14.87 8.91 1.95
N VAL A 16 -15.81 9.82 2.24
CA VAL A 16 -16.58 10.52 1.20
C VAL A 16 -16.00 11.91 1.01
N ILE A 17 -15.56 12.22 -0.22
CA ILE A 17 -15.07 13.55 -0.61
C ILE A 17 -15.89 14.02 -1.81
N ALA A 18 -16.54 15.18 -1.69
CA ALA A 18 -17.40 15.72 -2.74
C ALA A 18 -18.40 14.69 -3.32
N GLY A 19 -19.03 13.90 -2.43
CA GLY A 19 -19.99 12.85 -2.81
C GLY A 19 -19.40 11.57 -3.42
N ARG A 20 -18.07 11.42 -3.44
CA ARG A 20 -17.38 10.23 -3.99
C ARG A 20 -16.67 9.44 -2.92
N HIS A 21 -16.78 8.11 -2.98
CA HIS A 21 -16.01 7.20 -2.12
C HIS A 21 -14.55 7.16 -2.54
N VAL A 22 -13.65 7.47 -1.60
CA VAL A 22 -12.20 7.44 -1.77
C VAL A 22 -11.61 6.47 -0.76
N CYS A 23 -10.78 5.54 -1.20
CA CYS A 23 -10.09 4.60 -0.31
C CYS A 23 -9.26 5.34 0.74
N ARG A 24 -9.41 4.95 2.02
CA ARG A 24 -8.67 5.53 3.15
C ARG A 24 -7.16 5.32 3.06
N ARG A 25 -6.72 4.18 2.50
CA ARG A 25 -5.30 3.95 2.20
C ARG A 25 -4.81 4.92 1.12
N CYS A 26 -5.56 5.08 0.03
CA CYS A 26 -5.15 5.91 -1.11
C CYS A 26 -5.05 7.41 -0.76
N ILE A 27 -5.99 7.94 0.04
CA ILE A 27 -5.94 9.35 0.47
C ILE A 27 -4.74 9.66 1.35
N VAL A 28 -4.13 8.65 2.00
CA VAL A 28 -2.87 8.80 2.73
C VAL A 28 -1.68 8.55 1.80
N LEU A 29 -1.71 7.43 1.08
CA LEU A 29 -0.60 6.93 0.28
C LEU A 29 -0.15 7.92 -0.79
N TYR A 30 -1.06 8.39 -1.64
CA TYR A 30 -0.69 9.20 -2.80
C TYR A 30 -0.18 10.59 -2.42
N PRO A 31 -0.82 11.34 -1.51
CA PRO A 31 -0.26 12.62 -1.06
C PRO A 31 1.14 12.47 -0.44
N VAL A 32 1.35 11.44 0.40
CA VAL A 32 2.66 11.18 1.00
C VAL A 32 3.70 10.81 -0.06
N ALA A 33 3.35 9.95 -1.02
CA ALA A 33 4.25 9.55 -2.10
C ALA A 33 4.62 10.72 -3.01
N ILE A 34 3.66 11.57 -3.39
CA ILE A 34 3.91 12.76 -4.21
C ILE A 34 4.83 13.74 -3.46
N LEU A 35 4.57 13.98 -2.17
CA LEU A 35 5.42 14.85 -1.35
C LEU A 35 6.84 14.29 -1.23
N ALA A 36 6.98 13.00 -0.90
CA ALA A 36 8.28 12.35 -0.77
C ALA A 36 9.06 12.34 -2.10
N MET A 37 8.37 12.11 -3.23
CA MET A 37 8.97 12.21 -4.57
C MET A 37 9.47 13.63 -4.85
N GLY A 38 8.67 14.66 -4.56
CA GLY A 38 9.06 16.06 -4.74
C GLY A 38 10.29 16.43 -3.90
N LEU A 39 10.31 16.01 -2.63
CA LEU A 39 11.47 16.19 -1.75
C LEU A 39 12.70 15.44 -2.27
N ALA A 40 12.53 14.20 -2.74
CA ALA A 40 13.59 13.40 -3.32
C ALA A 40 14.21 14.06 -4.57
N LEU A 41 13.37 14.56 -5.48
CA LEU A 41 13.81 15.30 -6.66
C LEU A 41 14.52 16.62 -6.31
N ALA A 42 14.13 17.26 -5.21
CA ALA A 42 14.81 18.43 -4.67
C ALA A 42 16.10 18.10 -3.89
N GLY A 43 16.51 16.83 -3.83
CA GLY A 43 17.68 16.37 -3.08
C GLY A 43 17.47 16.25 -1.57
N ALA A 44 16.27 16.54 -1.06
CA ALA A 44 15.90 16.42 0.34
C ALA A 44 15.44 14.98 0.67
N ARG A 45 16.38 14.03 0.61
CA ARG A 45 16.16 12.63 0.98
C ARG A 45 17.37 12.02 1.68
N TRP A 46 17.20 10.82 2.21
CA TRP A 46 18.30 10.05 2.79
C TRP A 46 19.40 9.70 1.75
N PRO A 47 20.63 9.37 2.19
CA PRO A 47 21.71 8.97 1.29
C PRO A 47 21.33 7.79 0.40
N LYS A 48 21.67 7.86 -0.91
CA LYS A 48 21.33 6.81 -1.90
C LYS A 48 21.82 5.40 -1.52
N SER A 49 22.88 5.30 -0.70
CA SER A 49 23.38 4.03 -0.17
C SER A 49 22.38 3.29 0.73
N LEU A 50 21.41 4.00 1.31
CA LEU A 50 20.35 3.41 2.13
C LEU A 50 19.14 2.95 1.31
N ASP A 51 19.08 3.24 0.00
CA ASP A 51 17.93 2.89 -0.84
C ASP A 51 17.56 1.40 -0.78
N PRO A 52 18.50 0.43 -0.90
CA PRO A 52 18.16 -0.98 -0.83
C PRO A 52 17.50 -1.38 0.49
N PHE A 53 17.93 -0.77 1.60
CA PHE A 53 17.36 -1.06 2.90
C PHE A 53 16.02 -0.36 3.10
N LEU A 54 15.93 0.95 2.88
CA LEU A 54 14.75 1.74 3.21
C LEU A 54 13.57 1.49 2.26
N LEU A 55 13.83 1.23 0.97
CA LEU A 55 12.76 0.88 0.03
C LEU A 55 12.11 -0.47 0.32
N ILE A 56 12.82 -1.36 1.00
CA ILE A 56 12.29 -2.64 1.47
C ILE A 56 11.67 -2.46 2.87
N ALA A 57 12.39 -1.86 3.81
CA ALA A 57 11.96 -1.80 5.21
C ALA A 57 10.71 -0.93 5.45
N LEU A 58 10.61 0.22 4.80
CA LEU A 58 9.53 1.18 5.05
C LEU A 58 8.14 0.68 4.61
N PRO A 59 7.98 -0.07 3.48
CA PRO A 59 6.71 -0.71 3.15
C PRO A 59 6.26 -1.81 4.13
N LEU A 60 7.18 -2.47 4.84
CA LEU A 60 6.88 -3.69 5.62
C LEU A 60 5.69 -3.55 6.57
N PRO A 61 5.56 -2.48 7.39
CA PRO A 61 4.42 -2.36 8.29
C PRO A 61 3.07 -2.30 7.56
N GLY A 62 3.01 -1.60 6.43
CA GLY A 62 1.80 -1.47 5.63
C GLY A 62 1.42 -2.73 4.87
N VAL A 63 2.42 -3.52 4.47
CA VAL A 63 2.23 -4.87 3.87
C VAL A 63 1.80 -5.87 4.93
N ALA A 64 2.47 -5.89 6.09
CA ALA A 64 2.14 -6.79 7.18
C ALA A 64 0.70 -6.55 7.68
N GLU A 65 0.31 -5.30 7.89
CA GLU A 65 -1.07 -4.96 8.25
C GLU A 65 -2.07 -5.43 7.18
N PHE A 66 -1.79 -5.18 5.90
CA PHE A 66 -2.67 -5.60 4.81
C PHE A 66 -2.84 -7.13 4.78
N VAL A 67 -1.73 -7.88 4.87
CA VAL A 67 -1.72 -9.34 4.85
C VAL A 67 -2.47 -9.91 6.04
N LEU A 68 -2.19 -9.43 7.25
CA LEU A 68 -2.85 -9.92 8.47
C LEU A 68 -4.36 -9.65 8.44
N GLU A 69 -4.77 -8.51 7.88
CA GLU A 69 -6.18 -8.16 7.73
C GLU A 69 -6.89 -9.07 6.70
N HIS A 70 -6.28 -9.30 5.54
CA HIS A 70 -6.87 -10.15 4.48
C HIS A 70 -6.85 -11.64 4.82
N LEU A 71 -5.95 -12.07 5.69
CA LEU A 71 -5.97 -13.41 6.28
C LEU A 71 -6.95 -13.53 7.47
N HIS A 72 -7.69 -12.46 7.79
CA HIS A 72 -8.63 -12.39 8.91
C HIS A 72 -7.98 -12.64 10.29
N VAL A 73 -6.67 -12.40 10.42
CA VAL A 73 -5.93 -12.50 11.70
C VAL A 73 -6.21 -11.27 12.57
N ILE A 74 -6.36 -10.10 11.94
CA ILE A 74 -6.77 -8.86 12.59
C ILE A 74 -8.00 -8.27 11.89
N GLY A 75 -8.81 -7.54 12.64
CA GLY A 75 -9.90 -6.75 12.07
C GLY A 75 -9.40 -5.44 11.47
N TYR A 76 -10.17 -4.89 10.54
CA TYR A 76 -9.89 -3.59 9.92
C TYR A 76 -9.84 -2.47 10.96
N ARG A 77 -8.75 -1.68 10.93
CA ARG A 77 -8.50 -0.57 11.87
C ARG A 77 -8.05 0.68 11.10
N PRO A 78 -8.94 1.66 10.83
CA PRO A 78 -8.64 2.79 9.95
C PRO A 78 -7.46 3.63 10.40
N ARG A 79 -7.29 3.82 11.73
CA ARG A 79 -6.16 4.59 12.29
C ARG A 79 -4.83 3.87 12.09
N LEU A 80 -4.80 2.57 12.35
CA LEU A 80 -3.61 1.76 12.14
C LEU A 80 -3.22 1.76 10.67
N GLN A 81 -4.18 1.49 9.78
CA GLN A 81 -3.99 1.53 8.33
C GLN A 81 -3.37 2.85 7.88
N ALA A 82 -3.90 3.99 8.33
CA ALA A 82 -3.35 5.29 7.99
C ALA A 82 -1.89 5.45 8.45
N VAL A 83 -1.58 5.10 9.70
CA VAL A 83 -0.23 5.21 10.27
C VAL A 83 0.78 4.35 9.50
N VAL A 84 0.46 3.09 9.24
CA VAL A 84 1.38 2.17 8.53
C VAL A 84 1.48 2.46 7.03
N THR A 85 0.53 3.22 6.48
CA THR A 85 0.57 3.67 5.08
C THR A 85 1.57 4.81 4.86
N VAL A 86 1.86 5.62 5.88
CA VAL A 86 2.83 6.73 5.75
C VAL A 86 4.22 6.25 5.33
N PRO A 87 4.90 5.30 6.02
CA PRO A 87 6.22 4.86 5.61
C PRO A 87 6.20 4.17 4.23
N LEU A 88 5.14 3.42 3.92
CA LEU A 88 4.91 2.87 2.59
C LEU A 88 4.85 3.97 1.51
N GLY A 89 4.12 5.06 1.77
CA GLY A 89 4.04 6.21 0.86
C GLY A 89 5.39 6.89 0.66
N VAL A 90 6.17 7.06 1.73
CA VAL A 90 7.52 7.65 1.65
C VAL A 90 8.42 6.80 0.75
N ALA A 91 8.43 5.48 0.94
CA ALA A 91 9.18 4.55 0.10
C ALA A 91 8.71 4.57 -1.35
N LEU A 92 7.39 4.59 -1.57
CA LEU A 92 6.82 4.65 -2.92
C LEU A 92 7.21 5.94 -3.64
N GLY A 93 7.20 7.09 -2.96
CA GLY A 93 7.61 8.38 -3.51
C GLY A 93 9.07 8.40 -3.94
N VAL A 94 9.98 7.89 -3.09
CA VAL A 94 11.39 7.73 -3.45
C VAL A 94 11.56 6.69 -4.57
N GLY A 95 10.75 5.63 -4.57
CA GLY A 95 10.69 4.67 -5.66
C GLY A 95 10.28 5.30 -6.99
N PHE A 96 9.32 6.23 -6.99
CA PHE A 96 8.94 6.99 -8.18
C PHE A 96 10.06 7.90 -8.68
N GLU A 97 10.80 8.57 -7.80
CA GLU A 97 12.00 9.33 -8.20
C GLU A 97 12.99 8.43 -8.94
N ARG A 98 13.28 7.23 -8.40
CA ARG A 98 14.14 6.25 -9.07
C ARG A 98 13.58 5.80 -10.41
N TYR A 99 12.28 5.53 -10.48
CA TYR A 99 11.60 5.15 -11.72
C TYR A 99 11.68 6.24 -12.79
N LEU A 100 11.53 7.51 -12.41
CA LEU A 100 11.67 8.64 -13.33
C LEU A 100 13.10 8.76 -13.88
N HIS A 101 14.11 8.43 -13.08
CA HIS A 101 15.50 8.38 -13.55
C HIS A 101 15.82 7.14 -14.39
N ARG A 102 15.27 5.98 -14.02
CA ARG A 102 15.43 4.71 -14.72
C ARG A 102 14.14 3.90 -14.65
N HIS A 103 13.37 3.89 -15.75
CA HIS A 103 12.10 3.16 -15.81
C HIS A 103 12.22 1.65 -15.59
N THR A 104 13.42 1.10 -15.75
CA THR A 104 13.75 -0.32 -15.52
C THR A 104 14.50 -0.55 -14.22
N ASP A 105 14.41 0.37 -13.24
CA ASP A 105 15.11 0.24 -11.96
C ASP A 105 14.73 -1.08 -11.25
N PRO A 106 15.68 -2.01 -11.09
CA PRO A 106 15.37 -3.36 -10.60
C PRO A 106 15.02 -3.36 -9.12
N LEU A 107 15.51 -2.40 -8.33
CA LEU A 107 15.17 -2.30 -6.91
C LEU A 107 13.72 -1.85 -6.75
N PHE A 108 13.28 -0.84 -7.49
CA PHE A 108 11.89 -0.41 -7.52
C PHE A 108 10.97 -1.56 -7.96
N TRP A 109 11.19 -2.11 -9.16
CA TRP A 109 10.31 -3.16 -9.68
C TRP A 109 10.39 -4.46 -8.89
N GLY A 110 11.56 -4.85 -8.39
CA GLY A 110 11.72 -6.01 -7.52
C GLY A 110 10.91 -5.88 -6.24
N THR A 111 10.95 -4.72 -5.60
CA THR A 111 10.16 -4.42 -4.40
C THR A 111 8.66 -4.46 -4.70
N VAL A 112 8.23 -3.82 -5.79
CA VAL A 112 6.82 -3.81 -6.23
C VAL A 112 6.33 -5.23 -6.51
N LEU A 113 7.12 -6.05 -7.21
CA LEU A 113 6.76 -7.42 -7.55
C LEU A 113 6.66 -8.30 -6.30
N VAL A 114 7.63 -8.23 -5.40
CA VAL A 114 7.64 -9.05 -4.18
C VAL A 114 6.45 -8.69 -3.29
N TYR A 115 6.25 -7.42 -2.95
CA TYR A 115 5.14 -7.03 -2.09
C TYR A 115 3.78 -7.15 -2.79
N GLY A 116 3.70 -6.85 -4.08
CA GLY A 116 2.51 -7.06 -4.89
C GLY A 116 2.08 -8.53 -4.87
N ALA A 117 3.02 -9.46 -5.08
CA ALA A 117 2.77 -10.89 -5.04
C ALA A 117 2.31 -11.38 -3.65
N VAL A 118 2.95 -10.92 -2.58
CA VAL A 118 2.57 -11.26 -1.20
C VAL A 118 1.16 -10.77 -0.88
N CYS A 119 0.85 -9.50 -1.18
CA CYS A 119 -0.49 -8.94 -0.98
C CYS A 119 -1.54 -9.70 -1.80
N PHE A 120 -1.26 -9.94 -3.08
CA PHE A 120 -2.16 -10.69 -3.96
C PHE A 120 -2.43 -12.11 -3.44
N ALA A 121 -1.38 -12.83 -3.00
CA ALA A 121 -1.53 -14.15 -2.40
C ALA A 121 -2.41 -14.12 -1.15
N SER A 122 -2.26 -13.12 -0.29
CA SER A 122 -3.08 -12.99 0.93
C SER A 122 -4.57 -12.81 0.62
N VAL A 123 -4.91 -12.02 -0.41
CA VAL A 123 -6.30 -11.86 -0.89
C VAL A 123 -6.87 -13.18 -1.39
N LEU A 124 -6.11 -13.93 -2.21
CA LEU A 124 -6.56 -15.22 -2.72
C LEU A 124 -6.78 -16.25 -1.61
N VAL A 125 -5.89 -16.30 -0.63
CA VAL A 125 -6.00 -17.22 0.52
C VAL A 125 -7.18 -16.84 1.40
N GLY A 126 -7.34 -15.55 1.73
CA GLY A 126 -8.46 -15.03 2.51
C GLY A 126 -9.81 -15.31 1.88
N ALA A 127 -9.93 -15.09 0.56
CA ALA A 127 -11.16 -15.37 -0.19
C ALA A 127 -11.56 -16.85 -0.13
N ARG A 128 -10.60 -17.77 -0.28
CA ARG A 128 -10.83 -19.23 -0.18
C ARG A 128 -11.27 -19.64 1.23
N GLY A 129 -10.64 -19.08 2.26
CA GLY A 129 -10.98 -19.35 3.67
C GLY A 129 -12.35 -18.82 4.08
N SER A 130 -12.84 -17.75 3.45
CA SER A 130 -14.17 -17.19 3.66
C SER A 130 -15.26 -17.92 2.87
N GLY A 131 -14.95 -18.39 1.65
CA GLY A 131 -15.84 -19.25 0.86
C GLY A 131 -16.11 -20.59 1.54
N ALA A 132 -15.09 -21.23 2.12
CA ALA A 132 -15.24 -22.48 2.86
C ALA A 132 -16.07 -22.35 4.16
N ARG A 133 -16.13 -21.16 4.77
CA ARG A 133 -16.94 -20.88 5.98
C ARG A 133 -18.38 -20.50 5.69
N ARG A 134 -18.72 -20.15 4.44
CA ARG A 134 -20.09 -19.79 4.02
C ARG A 134 -20.93 -20.98 3.53
N SER A 135 -20.40 -22.21 3.59
CA SER A 135 -21.21 -23.42 3.44
C SER A 135 -21.30 -24.16 4.77
N PRO A 136 -22.35 -23.87 5.53
CA PRO A 136 -23.17 -24.93 6.09
C PRO A 136 -24.63 -24.74 5.68
N GLU A 137 -25.17 -25.79 5.05
CA GLU A 137 -26.60 -26.13 4.92
C GLU A 137 -27.46 -25.31 3.93
#